data_AF-A0A2H9PRS0-F1
#
_entry.id   AF-A0A2H9PRS0-F1
#
_cell.length_a   1.000
_cell.length_b   1.000
_cell.length_c   1.000
_cell.angle_alpha   90.00
_cell.angle_beta   90.00
_cell.angle_gamma   90.00
#
_symmetry.space_group_name_H-M   'P 1'
#
loop_
_entity.id
_entity.type
_entity.pdbx_description
1 polymer ?
#
loop_
_entity_poly.entity_id
_entity_poly.type
_entity_poly.pdbx_seq_one_letter_code
_entity_poly.pdbx_strand_id
1 'polypeptide(L)'
;IEHDLIILDYLADQVQIMYGREGAYGVVSRTRPVRTGINVYLSGYLKEENIRFRDQPIKFSEHPPTATKAKQHLVSWEGIKAQRGDFLLDAPAGQLPKGFACGVLGENGTGKTTFVKILAGVDKQDSGTIDASIKVAYKPQYLTVEEDTLVLAVLPGIASKRALMTGLNLEPLLQKQLSWLSGGELQRVALARCLSQDAGLFLLDEPSAYLDIEQRLGLAKLIKELTSVEGKTVLVVDHDLLFLDAISDFMMVFSGEPGTRGVVGAPVPLEDAMNTFLRSLGITMRRDEDSKRPRINKLDSRKDREQKASGKLYYG
;
A
#
# COMPACT_ATOMS: atom_id res chain seq x y z
N ILE A 1 -5.77 17.37 9.02
CA ILE A 1 -6.35 16.01 9.00
C ILE A 1 -5.38 15.19 8.19
N GLU A 2 -4.80 14.16 8.78
CA GLU A 2 -3.78 13.32 8.14
C GLU A 2 -4.20 11.86 8.34
N HIS A 3 -4.01 11.05 7.30
CA HIS A 3 -4.34 9.63 7.32
C HIS A 3 -3.09 8.74 7.42
N ASP A 4 -1.92 9.28 7.08
CA ASP A 4 -0.64 8.62 7.32
C ASP A 4 -0.22 8.78 8.79
N LEU A 5 -0.29 7.67 9.54
CA LEU A 5 0.04 7.67 10.97
C LEU A 5 1.54 7.86 11.24
N ILE A 6 2.42 7.53 10.28
CA ILE A 6 3.87 7.72 10.43
C ILE A 6 4.20 9.20 10.31
N ILE A 7 3.63 9.88 9.30
CA ILE A 7 3.79 11.33 9.11
C ILE A 7 3.15 12.08 10.29
N LEU A 8 1.94 11.68 10.71
CA LEU A 8 1.25 12.31 11.84
C LEU A 8 2.07 12.24 13.13
N ASP A 9 2.68 11.09 13.44
CA ASP A 9 3.55 10.91 14.60
C ASP A 9 4.86 11.71 14.53
N TYR A 10 5.33 11.99 13.32
CA TYR A 10 6.53 12.78 13.11
C TYR A 10 6.26 14.29 13.23
N LEU A 11 5.14 14.78 12.70
CA LEU A 11 4.84 16.20 12.60
C LEU A 11 4.06 16.78 13.79
N ALA A 12 3.20 15.98 14.44
CA ALA A 12 2.28 16.49 15.45
C ALA A 12 2.77 16.22 16.89
N ASP A 13 2.60 17.19 17.78
CA ASP A 13 2.80 16.98 19.22
C ASP A 13 1.52 16.42 19.89
N GLN A 14 0.36 16.85 19.41
CA GLN A 14 -0.95 16.48 19.92
C GLN A 14 -1.92 16.15 18.79
N VAL A 15 -2.88 15.28 19.08
CA VAL A 15 -3.91 14.83 18.14
C VAL A 15 -5.28 14.77 18.80
N GLN A 16 -6.31 14.86 17.96
CA GLN A 16 -7.70 14.60 18.29
C GLN A 16 -8.23 13.50 17.37
N ILE A 17 -9.05 12.60 17.91
CA ILE A 17 -9.65 11.50 17.15
C ILE A 17 -11.06 11.92 16.76
N MET A 18 -11.37 11.82 15.47
CA MET A 18 -12.73 11.95 14.98
C MET A 18 -13.34 10.56 14.85
N TYR A 19 -14.51 10.33 15.43
CA TYR A 19 -15.24 9.06 15.35
C TYR A 19 -16.74 9.32 15.18
N GLY A 20 -17.47 8.33 14.69
CA GLY A 20 -18.91 8.45 14.49
C GLY A 20 -19.42 7.45 13.46
N ARG A 21 -20.50 7.81 12.77
CA ARG A 21 -21.08 7.00 11.70
C ARG A 21 -21.11 7.82 10.42
N GLU A 22 -20.47 7.29 9.38
CA GLU A 22 -20.43 7.91 8.05
C GLU A 22 -21.84 8.28 7.56
N GLY A 23 -21.99 9.51 7.07
CA GLY A 23 -23.28 10.05 6.61
C GLY A 23 -24.32 10.35 7.71
N ALA A 24 -24.00 10.14 9.00
CA ALA A 24 -24.93 10.36 10.10
C ALA A 24 -24.41 11.38 11.13
N TYR A 25 -23.26 11.14 11.75
CA TYR A 25 -22.69 12.05 12.75
C TYR A 25 -21.18 11.84 12.93
N GLY A 26 -20.50 12.86 13.46
CA GLY A 26 -19.10 12.81 13.85
C GLY A 26 -18.88 13.53 15.19
N VAL A 27 -18.01 12.99 16.02
CA VAL A 27 -17.62 13.52 17.33
C VAL A 27 -16.10 13.66 17.37
N VAL A 28 -15.63 14.75 17.97
CA VAL A 28 -14.21 15.02 18.15
C VAL A 28 -13.83 14.70 19.59
N SER A 29 -12.84 13.83 19.77
CA SER A 29 -12.34 13.43 21.08
C SER A 29 -11.59 14.56 21.77
N ARG A 30 -11.30 14.39 23.06
CA ARG A 30 -10.32 15.26 23.76
C ARG A 30 -8.94 15.20 23.10
N THR A 31 -8.18 16.29 23.25
CA THR A 31 -6.79 16.39 22.78
C THR A 31 -5.87 15.49 23.59
N ARG A 32 -4.96 14.79 22.92
CA ARG A 32 -4.02 13.84 23.54
C ARG A 32 -2.62 14.01 22.94
N PRO A 33 -1.55 13.68 23.68
CA PRO A 33 -0.22 13.54 23.09
C PRO A 33 -0.24 12.55 21.91
N VAL A 34 0.48 12.85 20.84
CA VAL A 34 0.42 12.12 19.56
C VAL A 34 0.54 10.60 19.70
N ARG A 35 1.53 10.12 20.47
CA ARG A 35 1.76 8.68 20.68
C ARG A 35 0.54 8.01 21.32
N THR A 36 0.03 8.58 22.41
CA THR A 36 -1.12 8.07 23.14
C THR A 36 -2.37 8.13 22.27
N GLY A 37 -2.58 9.23 21.55
CA GLY A 37 -3.71 9.39 20.64
C GLY A 37 -3.72 8.34 19.54
N ILE A 38 -2.59 8.11 18.88
CA ILE A 38 -2.49 7.06 17.84
C ILE A 38 -2.73 5.66 18.45
N ASN A 39 -2.17 5.35 19.61
CA ASN A 39 -2.35 4.02 20.22
C ASN A 39 -3.81 3.78 20.66
N VAL A 40 -4.50 4.81 21.16
CA VAL A 40 -5.95 4.78 21.43
C VAL A 40 -6.76 4.66 20.15
N TYR A 41 -6.34 5.37 19.09
CA TYR A 41 -6.98 5.25 17.78
C TYR A 41 -6.91 3.82 17.25
N LEU A 42 -5.73 3.19 17.35
CA LEU A 42 -5.50 1.82 16.90
C LEU A 42 -6.24 0.78 17.75
N SER A 43 -6.40 1.01 19.06
CA SER A 43 -7.14 0.09 19.95
C SER A 43 -8.65 0.07 19.66
N GLY A 44 -9.19 1.13 19.06
CA GLY A 44 -10.63 1.25 18.79
C GLY A 44 -11.46 1.69 19.99
N TYR A 45 -10.82 2.03 21.12
CA TYR A 45 -11.50 2.30 22.38
C TYR A 45 -10.94 3.52 23.13
N LEU A 46 -11.78 4.54 23.25
CA LEU A 46 -11.56 5.77 24.03
C LEU A 46 -11.93 5.51 25.49
N LYS A 47 -10.98 5.01 26.28
CA LYS A 47 -11.19 4.61 27.68
C LYS A 47 -11.76 5.73 28.56
N GLU A 48 -11.26 6.95 28.44
CA GLU A 48 -11.68 8.10 29.26
C GLU A 48 -13.10 8.58 28.93
N GLU A 49 -13.53 8.38 27.69
CA GLU A 49 -14.85 8.79 27.19
C GLU A 49 -15.83 7.60 27.24
N ASN A 50 -15.35 6.41 27.62
CA ASN A 50 -16.04 5.13 27.60
C ASN A 50 -16.72 4.82 26.24
N ILE A 51 -16.02 5.11 25.14
CA ILE A 51 -16.54 4.94 23.79
C ILE A 51 -15.70 3.93 23.02
N ARG A 52 -16.35 2.86 22.55
CA ARG A 52 -15.79 1.94 21.56
C ARG A 52 -16.30 2.34 20.19
N PHE A 53 -15.41 2.83 19.34
CA PHE A 53 -15.74 3.20 17.96
C PHE A 53 -15.29 2.14 16.95
N ARG A 54 -14.52 1.12 17.40
CA ARG A 54 -14.16 -0.05 16.61
C ARG A 54 -14.14 -1.31 17.47
N ASP A 55 -14.68 -2.40 16.92
CA ASP A 55 -14.79 -3.68 17.64
C ASP A 55 -13.44 -4.38 17.81
N GLN A 56 -12.63 -4.39 16.76
CA GLN A 56 -11.35 -5.09 16.73
C GLN A 56 -10.19 -4.10 16.66
N PRO A 57 -9.16 -4.25 17.51
CA PRO A 57 -7.99 -3.39 17.46
C PRO A 57 -7.19 -3.65 16.18
N ILE A 58 -6.52 -2.60 15.71
CA ILE A 58 -5.55 -2.68 14.63
C ILE A 58 -4.24 -3.19 15.24
N LYS A 59 -3.71 -4.29 14.68
CA LYS A 59 -2.46 -4.90 15.11
C LYS A 59 -1.45 -4.89 13.98
N PHE A 60 -0.19 -4.63 14.32
CA PHE A 60 0.94 -4.68 13.41
C PHE A 60 1.84 -5.85 13.76
N SER A 61 2.55 -6.36 12.76
CA SER A 61 3.54 -7.40 12.96
C SER A 61 4.77 -6.86 13.70
N GLU A 62 5.27 -7.64 14.66
CA GLU A 62 6.46 -7.28 15.43
C GLU A 62 7.75 -7.44 14.60
N HIS A 63 7.74 -8.34 13.63
CA HIS A 63 8.88 -8.70 12.79
C HIS A 63 8.49 -8.63 11.31
N PRO A 64 9.48 -8.41 10.40
CA PRO A 64 9.22 -8.53 8.99
C PRO A 64 8.78 -9.97 8.67
N PRO A 65 8.12 -10.20 7.53
CA PRO A 65 7.91 -11.54 7.03
C PRO A 65 9.24 -12.28 7.01
N THR A 66 9.27 -13.51 7.53
CA THR A 66 10.48 -14.33 7.47
C THR A 66 10.86 -14.48 6.01
N ALA A 67 12.09 -14.11 5.66
CA ALA A 67 12.62 -14.17 4.29
C ALA A 67 12.57 -15.60 3.76
N THR A 68 11.43 -15.97 3.19
CA THR A 68 11.24 -17.26 2.55
C THR A 68 11.83 -17.08 1.17
N LYS A 69 12.95 -17.77 0.89
CA LYS A 69 13.53 -17.73 -0.45
C LYS A 69 12.46 -18.13 -1.46
N ALA A 70 12.10 -17.20 -2.33
CA ALA A 70 11.21 -17.49 -3.44
C ALA A 70 11.88 -18.56 -4.30
N LYS A 71 11.25 -19.73 -4.42
CA LYS A 71 11.76 -20.84 -5.24
C LYS A 71 11.42 -20.68 -6.71
N GLN A 72 10.46 -19.82 -7.03
CA GLN A 72 9.92 -19.59 -8.36
C GLN A 72 9.62 -18.10 -8.55
N HIS A 73 9.77 -17.64 -9.79
CA HIS A 73 9.42 -16.30 -10.21
C HIS A 73 8.16 -16.37 -11.07
N LEU A 74 7.33 -15.34 -10.99
CA LEU A 74 6.11 -15.26 -11.79
C LEU A 74 6.39 -14.55 -13.13
N VAL A 75 7.05 -13.40 -13.08
CA VAL A 75 7.39 -12.60 -14.26
C VAL A 75 8.87 -12.22 -14.19
N SER A 76 9.55 -12.28 -15.32
CA SER A 76 10.91 -11.77 -15.48
C SER A 76 10.98 -10.80 -16.65
N TRP A 77 11.93 -9.85 -16.57
CA TRP A 77 12.20 -8.92 -17.64
C TRP A 77 13.70 -8.77 -17.87
N GLU A 78 14.07 -8.44 -19.10
CA GLU A 78 15.46 -8.24 -19.52
C GLU A 78 15.62 -6.83 -20.12
N GLY A 79 16.20 -5.92 -19.33
CA GLY A 79 16.66 -4.61 -19.81
C GLY A 79 15.57 -3.76 -20.47
N ILE A 80 14.45 -3.54 -19.77
CA ILE A 80 13.36 -2.68 -20.27
C ILE A 80 13.86 -1.24 -20.35
N LYS A 81 13.66 -0.59 -21.50
CA LYS A 81 13.77 0.86 -21.61
C LYS A 81 12.50 1.44 -22.19
N ALA A 82 12.08 2.59 -21.66
CA ALA A 82 10.93 3.32 -22.16
C ALA A 82 11.15 4.83 -22.04
N GLN A 83 10.85 5.57 -23.10
CA GLN A 83 10.94 7.02 -23.17
C GLN A 83 9.54 7.63 -23.31
N ARG A 84 9.21 8.60 -22.45
CA ARG A 84 7.93 9.32 -22.50
C ARG A 84 8.22 10.82 -22.48
N GLY A 85 8.23 11.42 -23.66
CA GLY A 85 8.75 12.78 -23.83
C GLY A 85 10.23 12.83 -23.46
N ASP A 86 10.57 13.70 -22.50
CA ASP A 86 11.94 13.86 -22.00
C ASP A 86 12.31 12.85 -20.89
N PHE A 87 11.33 12.10 -20.37
CA PHE A 87 11.55 11.14 -19.31
C PHE A 87 12.05 9.80 -19.83
N LEU A 88 13.11 9.26 -19.23
CA LEU A 88 13.69 7.95 -19.54
C LEU A 88 13.55 6.97 -18.37
N LEU A 89 12.89 5.84 -18.62
CA LEU A 89 12.83 4.70 -17.71
C LEU A 89 13.86 3.64 -18.12
N ASP A 90 14.65 3.19 -17.16
CA ASP A 90 15.63 2.12 -17.30
C ASP A 90 15.34 1.04 -16.25
N ALA A 91 14.90 -0.14 -16.69
CA ALA A 91 14.69 -1.29 -15.84
C ALA A 91 15.73 -2.37 -16.19
N PRO A 92 16.82 -2.47 -15.41
CA PRO A 92 17.73 -3.61 -15.48
C PRO A 92 16.99 -4.93 -15.33
N ALA A 93 17.63 -6.03 -15.74
CA ALA A 93 17.03 -7.35 -15.62
C ALA A 93 16.58 -7.65 -14.19
N GLY A 94 15.38 -8.21 -14.05
CA GLY A 94 14.76 -8.43 -12.76
C GLY A 94 13.66 -9.49 -12.83
N GLN A 95 13.28 -10.00 -11.66
CA GLN A 95 12.35 -11.12 -11.52
C GLN A 95 11.44 -10.89 -10.33
N LEU A 96 10.13 -10.99 -10.56
CA LEU A 96 9.11 -10.84 -9.52
C LEU A 96 8.83 -12.20 -8.86
N PRO A 97 9.06 -12.37 -7.54
CA PRO A 97 8.74 -13.58 -6.81
C PRO A 97 7.28 -13.99 -6.92
N LYS A 98 7.01 -15.29 -7.17
CA LYS A 98 5.65 -15.82 -7.23
C LYS A 98 5.07 -16.03 -5.83
N GLY A 99 3.81 -15.62 -5.63
CA GLY A 99 3.03 -15.87 -4.42
C GLY A 99 3.28 -14.86 -3.29
N PHE A 100 3.87 -13.72 -3.61
CA PHE A 100 4.24 -12.69 -2.64
C PHE A 100 3.65 -11.33 -3.02
N ALA A 101 3.53 -10.47 -2.01
CA ALA A 101 3.26 -9.06 -2.22
C ALA A 101 4.58 -8.30 -2.37
N CYS A 102 4.69 -7.50 -3.41
CA CYS A 102 5.83 -6.64 -3.68
C CYS A 102 5.42 -5.17 -3.63
N GLY A 103 5.89 -4.44 -2.64
CA GLY A 103 5.71 -2.98 -2.56
C GLY A 103 6.67 -2.25 -3.49
N VAL A 104 6.30 -1.07 -3.96
CA VAL A 104 7.15 -0.21 -4.78
C VAL A 104 7.29 1.14 -4.10
N LEU A 105 8.54 1.53 -3.85
CA LEU A 105 8.92 2.81 -3.27
C LEU A 105 9.70 3.65 -4.28
N GLY A 106 9.65 4.97 -4.11
CA GLY A 106 10.45 5.92 -4.88
C GLY A 106 9.73 7.26 -5.02
N GLU A 107 10.49 8.31 -5.34
CA GLU A 107 9.95 9.64 -5.52
C GLU A 107 8.95 9.72 -6.71
N ASN A 108 8.12 10.75 -6.72
CA ASN A 108 7.23 11.00 -7.84
C ASN A 108 8.00 11.39 -9.09
N GLY A 109 7.53 10.95 -10.24
CA GLY A 109 8.25 11.17 -11.50
C GLY A 109 9.48 10.27 -11.72
N THR A 110 9.71 9.25 -10.89
CA THR A 110 10.76 8.22 -11.13
C THR A 110 10.29 7.07 -12.02
N GLY A 111 9.04 7.12 -12.53
CA GLY A 111 8.53 6.15 -13.52
C GLY A 111 7.86 4.90 -12.94
N LYS A 112 7.47 4.89 -11.66
CA LYS A 112 6.71 3.79 -11.02
C LYS A 112 5.48 3.37 -11.84
N THR A 113 4.58 4.31 -12.10
CA THR A 113 3.37 4.10 -12.91
C THR A 113 3.70 3.66 -14.34
N THR A 114 4.76 4.21 -14.96
CA THR A 114 5.19 3.81 -16.31
C THR A 114 5.59 2.34 -16.33
N PHE A 115 6.41 1.91 -15.36
CA PHE A 115 6.82 0.51 -15.24
C PHE A 115 5.63 -0.43 -15.01
N VAL A 116 4.70 -0.06 -14.13
CA VAL A 116 3.49 -0.86 -13.88
C VAL A 116 2.60 -0.96 -15.12
N LYS A 117 2.42 0.13 -15.87
CA LYS A 117 1.65 0.10 -17.13
C LYS A 117 2.29 -0.79 -18.19
N ILE A 118 3.63 -0.81 -18.25
CA ILE A 118 4.39 -1.72 -19.12
C ILE A 118 4.16 -3.18 -18.71
N LEU A 119 4.27 -3.50 -17.42
CA LEU A 119 3.96 -4.84 -16.91
C LEU A 119 2.49 -5.24 -17.12
N ALA A 120 1.57 -4.28 -17.10
CA ALA A 120 0.16 -4.50 -17.36
C ALA A 120 -0.17 -4.71 -18.85
N GLY A 121 0.78 -4.45 -19.75
CA GLY A 121 0.54 -4.44 -21.21
C GLY A 121 -0.32 -3.27 -21.69
N VAL A 122 -0.59 -2.29 -20.83
CA VAL A 122 -1.33 -1.05 -21.15
C VAL A 122 -0.42 -0.06 -21.87
N ASP A 123 0.88 -0.11 -21.61
CA ASP A 123 1.90 0.68 -22.27
C ASP A 123 3.01 -0.25 -22.81
N LYS A 124 3.77 0.19 -23.82
CA LYS A 124 4.80 -0.63 -24.48
C LYS A 124 6.20 -0.11 -24.17
N GLN A 125 7.12 -1.00 -23.85
CA GLN A 125 8.54 -0.66 -23.80
C GLN A 125 9.10 -0.37 -25.20
N ASP A 126 10.15 0.46 -25.27
CA ASP A 126 10.85 0.75 -26.51
C ASP A 126 11.92 -0.31 -26.81
N SER A 127 12.49 -0.91 -25.77
CA SER A 127 13.40 -2.06 -25.87
C SER A 127 13.34 -2.92 -24.61
N GLY A 128 13.90 -4.13 -24.70
CA GLY A 128 13.85 -5.14 -23.64
C GLY A 128 12.64 -6.08 -23.78
N THR A 129 12.70 -7.19 -23.05
CA THR A 129 11.69 -8.25 -23.12
C THR A 129 11.05 -8.47 -21.76
N ILE A 130 9.80 -8.95 -21.79
CA ILE A 130 9.04 -9.33 -20.60
C ILE A 130 8.53 -10.73 -20.87
N ASP A 131 8.91 -11.68 -20.04
CA ASP A 131 8.37 -13.04 -20.08
C ASP A 131 7.04 -13.04 -19.30
N ALA A 132 5.97 -12.64 -19.99
CA ALA A 132 4.62 -12.53 -19.43
C ALA A 132 3.66 -13.48 -20.15
N SER A 133 3.69 -14.76 -19.79
CA SER A 133 2.67 -15.74 -20.17
C SER A 133 1.46 -15.78 -19.20
N ILE A 134 1.36 -14.79 -18.29
CA ILE A 134 0.40 -14.79 -17.19
C ILE A 134 -0.67 -13.72 -17.39
N LYS A 135 -1.90 -14.06 -17.02
CA LYS A 135 -3.01 -13.09 -16.95
C LYS A 135 -2.73 -12.05 -15.88
N VAL A 136 -2.76 -10.78 -16.27
CA VAL A 136 -2.54 -9.62 -15.39
C VAL A 136 -3.87 -8.88 -15.18
N ALA A 137 -4.16 -8.53 -13.94
CA ALA A 137 -5.22 -7.59 -13.58
C ALA A 137 -4.60 -6.30 -13.08
N TYR A 138 -5.07 -5.16 -13.59
CA TYR A 138 -4.48 -3.86 -13.29
C TYR A 138 -5.53 -2.88 -12.78
N LYS A 139 -5.25 -2.25 -11.63
CA LYS A 139 -5.97 -1.08 -11.11
C LYS A 139 -5.09 0.15 -11.36
N PRO A 140 -5.52 1.11 -12.22
CA PRO A 140 -4.77 2.32 -12.48
C PRO A 140 -4.89 3.35 -11.35
N GLN A 141 -3.90 4.24 -11.25
CA GLN A 141 -3.88 5.35 -10.29
C GLN A 141 -5.14 6.24 -10.40
N TYR A 142 -5.37 6.80 -11.60
CA TYR A 142 -6.53 7.63 -11.90
C TYR A 142 -7.69 6.79 -12.40
N LEU A 143 -8.86 6.98 -11.80
CA LEU A 143 -10.09 6.29 -12.15
C LEU A 143 -11.01 7.22 -12.94
N THR A 144 -11.51 6.73 -14.06
CA THR A 144 -12.50 7.41 -14.89
C THR A 144 -13.80 6.61 -14.89
N VAL A 145 -14.93 7.28 -14.71
CA VAL A 145 -16.25 6.70 -14.91
C VAL A 145 -16.59 6.87 -16.39
N GLU A 146 -16.46 5.80 -17.15
CA GLU A 146 -16.74 5.81 -18.59
C GLU A 146 -18.26 5.76 -18.87
N GLU A 147 -18.98 4.97 -18.08
CA GLU A 147 -20.42 4.78 -18.20
C GLU A 147 -21.08 4.90 -16.83
N ASP A 148 -22.11 5.73 -16.71
CA ASP A 148 -22.84 5.90 -15.47
C ASP A 148 -23.87 4.77 -15.29
N THR A 149 -23.47 3.76 -14.53
CA THR A 149 -24.26 2.55 -14.29
C THR A 149 -24.27 2.20 -12.81
N LEU A 150 -25.09 1.21 -12.42
CA LEU A 150 -25.09 0.70 -11.05
C LEU A 150 -23.78 -0.04 -10.74
N VAL A 151 -23.29 0.11 -9.51
CA VAL A 151 -22.11 -0.62 -9.02
C VAL A 151 -22.26 -2.13 -9.19
N LEU A 152 -23.45 -2.68 -8.94
CA LEU A 152 -23.71 -4.11 -9.13
C LEU A 152 -23.50 -4.57 -10.58
N ALA A 153 -23.76 -3.72 -11.57
CA ALA A 153 -23.59 -4.05 -12.99
C ALA A 153 -22.12 -4.20 -13.38
N VAL A 154 -21.23 -3.39 -12.80
CA VAL A 154 -19.78 -3.47 -13.04
C VAL A 154 -19.07 -4.51 -12.18
N LEU A 155 -19.75 -5.08 -11.18
CA LEU A 155 -19.25 -6.11 -10.27
C LEU A 155 -20.11 -7.39 -10.31
N PRO A 156 -20.23 -8.06 -11.46
CA PRO A 156 -21.06 -9.26 -11.57
C PRO A 156 -20.55 -10.37 -10.63
N GLY A 157 -21.47 -10.97 -9.87
CA GLY A 157 -21.17 -12.07 -8.96
C GLY A 157 -20.45 -11.68 -7.66
N ILE A 158 -20.25 -10.38 -7.38
CA ILE A 158 -19.52 -9.92 -6.18
C ILE A 158 -20.15 -10.42 -4.87
N ALA A 159 -21.47 -10.64 -4.84
CA ALA A 159 -22.18 -11.21 -3.70
C ALA A 159 -21.65 -12.59 -3.26
N SER A 160 -21.06 -13.36 -4.19
CA SER A 160 -20.42 -14.65 -3.87
C SER A 160 -19.01 -14.50 -3.28
N LYS A 161 -18.37 -13.34 -3.43
CA LYS A 161 -17.00 -13.05 -3.01
C LYS A 161 -16.99 -12.34 -1.66
N ARG A 162 -17.32 -13.08 -0.61
CA ARG A 162 -17.47 -12.55 0.75
C ARG A 162 -16.24 -11.76 1.23
N ALA A 163 -15.03 -12.24 0.96
CA ALA A 163 -13.80 -11.55 1.32
C ALA A 163 -13.77 -10.13 0.74
N LEU A 164 -14.00 -9.96 -0.56
CA LEU A 164 -14.04 -8.64 -1.22
C LEU A 164 -15.20 -7.77 -0.70
N MET A 165 -16.39 -8.34 -0.54
CA MET A 165 -17.56 -7.62 -0.01
C MET A 165 -17.30 -7.01 1.36
N THR A 166 -16.72 -7.80 2.28
CA THR A 166 -16.41 -7.36 3.64
C THR A 166 -15.17 -6.47 3.68
N GLY A 167 -14.07 -6.87 3.04
CA GLY A 167 -12.80 -6.16 3.10
C GLY A 167 -12.80 -4.79 2.42
N LEU A 168 -13.69 -4.57 1.44
CA LEU A 168 -13.87 -3.28 0.76
C LEU A 168 -15.21 -2.61 1.11
N ASN A 169 -15.97 -3.14 2.07
CA ASN A 169 -17.26 -2.61 2.53
C ASN A 169 -18.21 -2.23 1.37
N LEU A 170 -18.46 -3.16 0.45
CA LEU A 170 -19.15 -2.89 -0.82
C LEU A 170 -20.68 -2.89 -0.71
N GLU A 171 -21.24 -3.51 0.35
CA GLU A 171 -22.69 -3.66 0.54
C GLU A 171 -23.46 -2.34 0.40
N PRO A 172 -23.05 -1.22 1.03
CA PRO A 172 -23.78 0.05 0.92
C PRO A 172 -23.68 0.69 -0.47
N LEU A 173 -22.78 0.18 -1.33
CA LEU A 173 -22.47 0.77 -2.64
C LEU A 173 -23.19 0.07 -3.78
N LEU A 174 -23.61 -1.19 -3.62
CA LEU A 174 -24.09 -2.03 -4.73
C LEU A 174 -25.26 -1.40 -5.52
N GLN A 175 -26.14 -0.68 -4.83
CA GLN A 175 -27.32 -0.03 -5.42
C GLN A 175 -27.09 1.42 -5.83
N LYS A 176 -25.87 1.96 -5.65
CA LYS A 176 -25.52 3.32 -6.07
C LYS A 176 -25.12 3.34 -7.55
N GLN A 177 -25.29 4.50 -8.18
CA GLN A 177 -24.70 4.79 -9.49
C GLN A 177 -23.24 5.20 -9.34
N LEU A 178 -22.42 4.89 -10.35
CA LEU A 178 -20.99 5.22 -10.34
C LEU A 178 -20.73 6.72 -10.26
N SER A 179 -21.55 7.56 -10.89
CA SER A 179 -21.41 9.02 -10.84
C SER A 179 -21.65 9.63 -9.45
N TRP A 180 -22.32 8.89 -8.55
CA TRP A 180 -22.66 9.37 -7.20
C TRP A 180 -21.66 8.92 -6.14
N LEU A 181 -20.64 8.15 -6.53
CA LEU A 181 -19.63 7.68 -5.61
C LEU A 181 -18.63 8.80 -5.29
N SER A 182 -18.28 8.91 -4.01
CA SER A 182 -17.09 9.65 -3.59
C SER A 182 -15.81 8.99 -4.14
N GLY A 183 -14.68 9.72 -4.12
CA GLY A 183 -13.40 9.17 -4.58
C GLY A 183 -13.00 7.87 -3.86
N GLY A 184 -13.23 7.79 -2.54
CA GLY A 184 -12.95 6.57 -1.76
C GLY A 184 -13.91 5.42 -2.07
N GLU A 185 -15.19 5.71 -2.33
CA GLU A 185 -16.16 4.68 -2.78
C GLU A 185 -15.80 4.14 -4.17
N LEU A 186 -15.48 5.03 -5.12
CA LEU A 186 -15.07 4.66 -6.47
C LEU A 186 -13.78 3.82 -6.45
N GLN A 187 -12.82 4.19 -5.60
CA GLN A 187 -11.60 3.43 -5.37
C GLN A 187 -11.90 1.99 -4.91
N ARG A 188 -12.80 1.81 -3.94
CA ARG A 188 -13.20 0.48 -3.43
C ARG A 188 -13.88 -0.36 -4.52
N VAL A 189 -14.72 0.24 -5.35
CA VAL A 189 -15.33 -0.44 -6.50
C VAL A 189 -14.29 -0.84 -7.54
N ALA A 190 -13.34 0.03 -7.88
CA ALA A 190 -12.26 -0.27 -8.81
C ALA A 190 -11.35 -1.41 -8.32
N LEU A 191 -11.01 -1.40 -7.01
CA LEU A 191 -10.28 -2.49 -6.37
C LEU A 191 -11.07 -3.80 -6.45
N ALA A 192 -12.36 -3.78 -6.12
CA ALA A 192 -13.21 -4.96 -6.20
C ALA A 192 -13.29 -5.54 -7.62
N ARG A 193 -13.35 -4.67 -8.63
CA ARG A 193 -13.36 -5.06 -10.05
C ARG A 193 -12.04 -5.70 -10.46
N CYS A 194 -10.91 -5.10 -10.07
CA CYS A 194 -9.57 -5.61 -10.37
C CYS A 194 -9.33 -6.96 -9.69
N LEU A 195 -9.52 -7.02 -8.36
CA LEU A 195 -9.29 -8.23 -7.55
C LEU A 195 -10.29 -9.36 -7.86
N SER A 196 -11.38 -9.05 -8.58
CA SER A 196 -12.33 -10.06 -9.05
C SER A 196 -11.89 -10.81 -10.30
N GLN A 197 -10.86 -10.35 -11.00
CA GLN A 197 -10.41 -10.97 -12.25
C GLN A 197 -9.66 -12.28 -11.98
N ASP A 198 -9.79 -13.24 -12.90
CA ASP A 198 -8.95 -14.44 -12.91
C ASP A 198 -7.56 -14.07 -13.45
N ALA A 199 -6.70 -13.56 -12.58
CA ALA A 199 -5.33 -13.18 -12.86
C ALA A 199 -4.33 -13.91 -11.95
N GLY A 200 -3.10 -14.10 -12.43
CA GLY A 200 -1.98 -14.59 -11.62
C GLY A 200 -1.18 -13.46 -10.98
N LEU A 201 -1.19 -12.29 -11.63
CA LEU A 201 -0.53 -11.06 -11.17
C LEU A 201 -1.57 -9.94 -11.05
N PHE A 202 -1.63 -9.31 -9.88
CA PHE A 202 -2.40 -8.10 -9.63
C PHE A 202 -1.46 -6.91 -9.51
N LEU A 203 -1.70 -5.88 -10.30
CA LEU A 203 -0.95 -4.63 -10.31
C LEU A 203 -1.85 -3.53 -9.76
N LEU A 204 -1.49 -2.96 -8.62
CA LEU A 204 -2.29 -1.94 -7.94
C LEU A 204 -1.49 -0.63 -7.86
N ASP A 205 -1.92 0.39 -8.61
CA ASP A 205 -1.29 1.71 -8.60
C ASP A 205 -2.09 2.67 -7.70
N GLU A 206 -1.43 3.13 -6.65
CA GLU A 206 -1.96 3.91 -5.52
C GLU A 206 -3.32 3.41 -5.02
N PRO A 207 -3.40 2.16 -4.53
CA PRO A 207 -4.66 1.62 -4.05
C PRO A 207 -5.11 2.24 -2.71
N SER A 208 -4.21 2.79 -1.89
CA SER A 208 -4.57 3.44 -0.61
C SER A 208 -5.19 4.83 -0.77
N ALA A 209 -5.10 5.42 -1.97
CA ALA A 209 -5.59 6.77 -2.24
C ALA A 209 -7.07 6.90 -1.89
N TYR A 210 -7.43 7.99 -1.20
CA TYR A 210 -8.77 8.29 -0.69
C TYR A 210 -9.37 7.27 0.30
N LEU A 211 -8.66 6.19 0.62
CA LEU A 211 -9.10 5.23 1.63
C LEU A 211 -8.73 5.74 3.01
N ASP A 212 -9.67 5.63 3.95
CA ASP A 212 -9.35 5.74 5.36
C ASP A 212 -8.54 4.53 5.84
N ILE A 213 -7.98 4.62 7.05
CA ILE A 213 -7.15 3.57 7.63
C ILE A 213 -7.89 2.23 7.84
N GLU A 214 -9.20 2.21 8.09
CA GLU A 214 -9.95 0.95 8.23
C GLU A 214 -10.07 0.25 6.88
N GLN A 215 -10.36 1.01 5.83
CA GLN A 215 -10.41 0.54 4.45
C GLN A 215 -9.03 0.08 3.96
N ARG A 216 -7.96 0.81 4.30
CA ARG A 216 -6.57 0.39 4.00
C ARG A 216 -6.21 -0.94 4.67
N LEU A 217 -6.64 -1.15 5.91
CA LEU A 217 -6.40 -2.40 6.63
C LEU A 217 -7.25 -3.56 6.10
N GLY A 218 -8.50 -3.28 5.69
CA GLY A 218 -9.34 -4.23 4.98
C GLY A 218 -8.67 -4.70 3.69
N LEU A 219 -8.16 -3.76 2.88
CA LEU A 219 -7.38 -4.05 1.69
C LEU A 219 -6.08 -4.81 1.99
N ALA A 220 -5.36 -4.44 3.05
CA ALA A 220 -4.12 -5.12 3.44
C ALA A 220 -4.37 -6.60 3.76
N LYS A 221 -5.45 -6.89 4.49
CA LYS A 221 -5.86 -8.27 4.78
C LYS A 221 -6.20 -9.04 3.52
N LEU A 222 -6.91 -8.42 2.58
CA LEU A 222 -7.23 -9.04 1.29
C LEU A 222 -5.98 -9.37 0.47
N ILE A 223 -5.02 -8.44 0.40
CA ILE A 223 -3.74 -8.68 -0.30
C ILE A 223 -2.97 -9.84 0.34
N LYS A 224 -2.94 -9.90 1.68
CA LYS A 224 -2.32 -11.02 2.40
C LYS A 224 -3.05 -12.35 2.16
N GLU A 225 -4.38 -12.36 2.09
CA GLU A 225 -5.16 -13.55 1.76
C GLU A 225 -4.86 -14.04 0.33
N LEU A 226 -4.89 -13.14 -0.66
CA LEU A 226 -4.57 -13.44 -2.06
C LEU A 226 -3.17 -14.06 -2.23
N THR A 227 -2.19 -13.55 -1.49
CA THR A 227 -0.79 -14.02 -1.59
C THR A 227 -0.59 -15.32 -0.81
N SER A 228 -0.93 -15.35 0.48
CA SER A 228 -0.63 -16.48 1.38
C SER A 228 -1.56 -17.69 1.22
N VAL A 229 -2.82 -17.48 0.81
CA VAL A 229 -3.83 -18.55 0.68
C VAL A 229 -3.99 -18.95 -0.78
N GLU A 230 -4.18 -17.98 -1.67
CA GLU A 230 -4.45 -18.26 -3.09
C GLU A 230 -3.18 -18.37 -3.96
N GLY A 231 -2.00 -18.06 -3.41
CA GLY A 231 -0.73 -18.13 -4.14
C GLY A 231 -0.63 -17.13 -5.30
N LYS A 232 -1.45 -16.08 -5.29
CA LYS A 232 -1.42 -14.98 -6.26
C LYS A 232 -0.24 -14.05 -5.96
N THR A 233 0.19 -13.30 -6.96
CA THR A 233 1.24 -12.29 -6.79
C THR A 233 0.63 -10.91 -6.91
N VAL A 234 1.03 -10.00 -6.03
CA VAL A 234 0.49 -8.63 -6.02
C VAL A 234 1.65 -7.66 -6.02
N LEU A 235 1.67 -6.70 -6.95
CA LEU A 235 2.61 -5.59 -6.95
C LEU A 235 1.84 -4.30 -6.65
N VAL A 236 2.31 -3.56 -5.65
CA VAL A 236 1.61 -2.37 -5.14
C VAL A 236 2.53 -1.16 -5.19
N VAL A 237 2.13 -0.14 -5.94
CA VAL A 237 2.74 1.18 -5.90
C VAL A 237 1.93 2.03 -4.94
N ASP A 238 2.56 2.57 -3.91
CA ASP A 238 1.89 3.45 -2.96
C ASP A 238 2.90 4.39 -2.29
N HIS A 239 2.37 5.39 -1.59
CA HIS A 239 3.14 6.35 -0.79
C HIS A 239 3.00 6.11 0.71
N ASP A 240 1.97 5.36 1.12
CA ASP A 240 1.74 5.02 2.52
C ASP A 240 2.70 3.91 2.97
N LEU A 241 3.76 4.30 3.70
CA LEU A 241 4.74 3.38 4.24
C LEU A 241 4.14 2.39 5.24
N LEU A 242 3.11 2.79 5.99
CA LEU A 242 2.43 1.91 6.95
C LEU A 242 1.66 0.81 6.21
N PHE A 243 1.00 1.17 5.11
CA PHE A 243 0.28 0.22 4.27
C PHE A 243 1.26 -0.74 3.57
N LEU A 244 2.34 -0.22 2.97
CA LEU A 244 3.38 -1.04 2.33
C LEU A 244 4.07 -1.98 3.32
N ASP A 245 4.39 -1.52 4.54
CA ASP A 245 4.90 -2.34 5.65
C ASP A 245 3.98 -3.51 6.00
N ALA A 246 2.67 -3.26 6.02
CA ALA A 246 1.69 -4.26 6.40
C ALA A 246 1.51 -5.35 5.33
N ILE A 247 1.65 -5.01 4.05
CA ILE A 247 1.36 -5.94 2.95
C ILE A 247 2.59 -6.61 2.36
N SER A 248 3.75 -5.97 2.35
CA SER A 248 4.85 -6.37 1.46
C SER A 248 5.73 -7.47 2.07
N ASP A 249 6.16 -8.41 1.24
CA ASP A 249 7.19 -9.39 1.56
C ASP A 249 8.52 -9.02 0.88
N PHE A 250 8.41 -8.47 -0.33
CA PHE A 250 9.50 -7.89 -1.12
C PHE A 250 9.20 -6.43 -1.40
N MET A 251 10.23 -5.66 -1.74
CA MET A 251 10.07 -4.32 -2.28
C MET A 251 11.03 -4.00 -3.41
N MET A 252 10.58 -3.12 -4.28
CA MET A 252 11.36 -2.49 -5.34
C MET A 252 11.55 -1.02 -5.01
N VAL A 253 12.79 -0.55 -5.03
CA VAL A 253 13.11 0.86 -4.81
C VAL A 253 13.47 1.50 -6.14
N PHE A 254 12.66 2.47 -6.56
CA PHE A 254 12.91 3.29 -7.73
C PHE A 254 13.83 4.44 -7.35
N SER A 255 14.81 4.69 -8.20
CA SER A 255 15.80 5.76 -8.02
C SER A 255 15.91 6.60 -9.29
N GLY A 256 16.63 7.71 -9.23
CA GLY A 256 16.86 8.58 -10.38
C GLY A 256 16.49 10.04 -10.10
N GLU A 257 16.28 10.80 -11.16
CA GLU A 257 15.94 12.22 -11.13
C GLU A 257 14.48 12.41 -11.55
N PRO A 258 13.60 12.90 -10.65
CA PRO A 258 12.19 13.14 -10.93
C PRO A 258 11.94 13.89 -12.24
N GLY A 259 11.16 13.30 -13.14
CA GLY A 259 10.79 13.92 -14.42
C GLY A 259 11.83 13.78 -15.53
N THR A 260 13.05 13.31 -15.23
CA THR A 260 14.12 13.14 -16.22
C THR A 260 14.51 11.69 -16.41
N ARG A 261 14.87 10.98 -15.35
CA ARG A 261 15.32 9.58 -15.45
C ARG A 261 14.89 8.75 -14.25
N GLY A 262 14.32 7.59 -14.51
CA GLY A 262 13.99 6.58 -13.50
C GLY A 262 14.79 5.29 -13.71
N VAL A 263 15.29 4.71 -12.62
CA VAL A 263 15.92 3.39 -12.61
C VAL A 263 15.13 2.47 -11.69
N VAL A 264 14.68 1.35 -12.24
CA VAL A 264 13.90 0.34 -11.51
C VAL A 264 14.84 -0.55 -10.69
N GLY A 265 14.64 -0.59 -9.38
CA GLY A 265 15.34 -1.53 -8.51
C GLY A 265 14.79 -2.95 -8.65
N ALA A 266 15.66 -3.95 -8.52
CA ALA A 266 15.23 -5.35 -8.44
C ALA A 266 14.40 -5.60 -7.17
N PRO A 267 13.42 -6.53 -7.19
CA PRO A 267 12.73 -6.95 -5.98
C PRO A 267 13.71 -7.55 -4.97
N VAL A 268 13.78 -6.98 -3.78
CA VAL A 268 14.59 -7.47 -2.65
C VAL A 268 13.70 -7.66 -1.42
N PRO A 269 14.10 -8.46 -0.41
CA PRO A 269 13.32 -8.60 0.81
C PRO A 269 12.99 -7.25 1.45
N LEU A 270 11.80 -7.15 2.05
CA LEU A 270 11.29 -5.92 2.70
C LEU A 270 12.34 -5.25 3.59
N GLU A 271 13.01 -6.02 4.45
CA GLU A 271 14.00 -5.51 5.39
C GLU A 271 15.20 -4.86 4.68
N ASP A 272 15.72 -5.48 3.63
CA ASP A 272 16.86 -4.98 2.87
C ASP A 272 16.50 -3.70 2.10
N ALA A 273 15.32 -3.68 1.47
CA ALA A 273 14.79 -2.50 0.79
C ALA A 273 14.62 -1.32 1.76
N MET A 274 13.99 -1.54 2.91
CA MET A 274 13.76 -0.47 3.88
C MET A 274 15.06 0.04 4.50
N ASN A 275 16.01 -0.84 4.83
CA ASN A 275 17.31 -0.38 5.32
C ASN A 275 18.04 0.48 4.27
N THR A 276 17.91 0.15 2.99
CA THR A 276 18.49 0.96 1.90
C THR A 276 17.79 2.30 1.76
N PHE A 277 16.45 2.29 1.73
CA PHE A 277 15.61 3.48 1.58
C PHE A 277 15.73 4.45 2.77
N LEU A 278 15.68 3.94 4.00
CA LEU A 278 15.82 4.77 5.20
C LEU A 278 17.22 5.38 5.31
N ARG A 279 18.25 4.65 4.83
CA ARG A 279 19.62 5.17 4.77
C ARG A 279 19.74 6.36 3.83
N SER A 280 19.12 6.32 2.65
CA SER A 280 19.15 7.47 1.72
C SER A 280 18.44 8.70 2.28
N LEU A 281 17.45 8.49 3.15
CA LEU A 281 16.73 9.57 3.83
C LEU A 281 17.40 10.04 5.14
N GLY A 282 18.40 9.32 5.64
CA GLY A 282 19.08 9.64 6.92
C GLY A 282 18.20 9.45 8.17
N ILE A 283 17.09 8.70 8.04
CA ILE A 283 16.13 8.44 9.12
C ILE A 283 16.21 7.00 9.61
N THR A 284 15.66 6.75 10.79
CA THR A 284 15.51 5.40 11.37
C THR A 284 14.08 5.17 11.81
N MET A 285 13.65 3.91 11.75
CA MET A 285 12.35 3.44 12.16
C MET A 285 12.47 2.28 13.14
N ARG A 286 11.57 2.26 14.12
CA ARG A 286 11.45 1.21 15.13
C ARG A 286 10.00 0.77 15.28
N ARG A 287 9.79 -0.30 16.06
CA ARG A 287 8.44 -0.70 16.47
C ARG A 287 8.03 0.05 17.73
N ASP A 288 6.82 0.60 17.74
CA ASP A 288 6.21 1.12 18.96
C ASP A 288 6.00 -0.03 19.96
N GLU A 289 6.25 0.22 21.25
CA GLU A 289 6.23 -0.84 22.28
C GLU A 289 4.83 -1.41 22.49
N ASP A 290 3.80 -0.57 22.36
CA ASP A 290 2.41 -0.93 22.66
C ASP A 290 1.69 -1.48 21.42
N SER A 291 1.79 -0.74 20.30
CA SER A 291 1.03 -1.04 19.08
C SER A 291 1.79 -1.90 18.07
N LYS A 292 3.12 -2.05 18.24
CA LYS A 292 4.04 -2.65 17.26
C LYS A 292 4.02 -1.98 15.89
N ARG A 293 3.41 -0.79 15.78
CA ARG A 293 3.41 -0.05 14.52
C ARG A 293 4.82 0.46 14.20
N PRO A 294 5.17 0.62 12.91
CA PRO A 294 6.36 1.34 12.51
C PRO A 294 6.29 2.80 12.96
N ARG A 295 7.42 3.32 13.43
CA ARG A 295 7.55 4.69 13.92
C ARG A 295 8.93 5.25 13.60
N ILE A 296 8.97 6.47 13.03
CA ILE A 296 10.21 7.22 12.82
C ILE A 296 10.77 7.67 14.17
N ASN A 297 12.08 7.49 14.37
CA ASN A 297 12.76 8.07 15.52
C ASN A 297 13.00 9.56 15.34
N LYS A 298 12.92 10.31 16.46
CA LYS A 298 13.43 11.68 16.47
C LYS A 298 14.92 11.68 16.13
N LEU A 299 15.32 12.62 15.28
CA LEU A 299 16.71 12.84 14.88
C LEU A 299 17.60 12.97 16.12
N ASP A 300 18.74 12.28 16.11
CA ASP A 300 19.74 12.28 17.19
C ASP A 300 19.21 11.80 18.55
N SER A 301 18.08 11.11 18.58
CA SER A 301 17.66 10.39 19.78
C SER A 301 18.62 9.23 20.08
N ARG A 302 18.60 8.73 21.32
CA ARG A 302 19.41 7.57 21.72
C ARG A 302 19.18 6.37 20.79
N LYS A 303 17.91 6.02 20.54
CA LYS A 303 17.54 4.90 19.64
C LYS A 303 17.95 5.16 18.18
N ASP A 304 17.86 6.41 17.69
CA ASP A 304 18.33 6.77 16.33
C ASP A 304 19.84 6.53 16.17
N ARG A 305 20.65 6.98 17.14
CA ARG A 305 22.11 6.74 17.13
C ARG A 305 22.47 5.26 17.23
N GLU A 306 21.78 4.51 18.09
CA GLU A 306 22.00 3.05 18.24
C GLU A 306 21.68 2.30 16.94
N GLN A 307 20.56 2.61 16.28
CA GLN A 307 20.19 2.01 14.99
C GLN A 307 21.15 2.40 13.87
N LYS A 308 21.55 3.67 13.78
CA LYS A 308 22.55 4.13 12.80
C LYS A 308 23.90 3.44 12.98
N ALA A 309 24.35 3.27 14.24
CA ALA A 309 25.61 2.58 14.55
C ALA A 309 25.57 1.08 14.22
N SER A 310 24.44 0.41 14.44
CA SER A 310 24.27 -1.02 14.10
C SER A 310 24.01 -1.27 12.61
N GLY A 311 23.64 -0.24 11.85
CA GLY A 311 23.23 -0.35 10.46
C GLY A 311 21.82 -0.91 10.24
N LYS A 312 21.08 -1.25 11.31
CA LYS A 312 19.69 -1.72 11.29
C LYS A 312 18.74 -0.54 11.49
N LEU A 313 18.31 0.05 10.37
CA LEU A 313 17.52 1.28 10.35
C LEU A 313 16.01 1.04 10.39
N TYR A 314 15.51 -0.13 10.01
CA TYR A 314 14.07 -0.40 9.87
C TYR A 314 13.45 -1.18 11.05
N TYR A 315 14.25 -1.96 11.77
CA TYR A 315 13.85 -2.69 12.97
C TYR A 315 14.85 -2.41 14.11
N GLY A 316 14.31 -2.16 15.30
CA GLY A 316 15.05 -1.86 16.53
C GLY A 316 14.12 -1.66 17.71
#